data_AF-A0A8J5D2Y7-F1
#
_entry.id   AF-A0A8J5D2Y7-F1
#
_cell.length_a   1.000
_cell.length_b   1.000
_cell.length_c   1.000
_cell.angle_alpha   90.00
_cell.angle_beta   90.00
_cell.angle_gamma   90.00
#
_symmetry.space_group_name_H-M   'P 1'
#
loop_
_entity.id
_entity.type
_entity.pdbx_description
1 polymer ?
#
loop_
_entity_poly.entity_id
_entity_poly.type
_entity_poly.pdbx_seq_one_letter_code
_entity_poly.pdbx_strand_id
1 'polypeptide(L)'
;MILDGANIKHQTKLANTSTTTAALTVSQLLVFNRVKHARSVESTLVRHNRERETPLPLYLSLKIHAVTRSRGLIDTLFSLGMCVSYDRLLQPTADIANGVCQRFNMEKSCLPTQAAQGTVHYWGCR
;
A
#
# COMPACT_ATOMS: atom_id res chain seq x y z
N MET A 1 -18.13 -8.03 7.31
CA MET A 1 -18.40 -6.67 6.81
C MET A 1 -19.42 -6.06 7.75
N ILE A 2 -19.00 -5.17 8.67
CA ILE A 2 -19.94 -4.52 9.59
C ILE A 2 -20.46 -3.29 8.85
N LEU A 3 -21.70 -3.38 8.40
CA LEU A 3 -22.30 -2.47 7.43
C LEU A 3 -22.88 -1.19 8.05
N ASP A 4 -22.78 -1.02 9.37
CA ASP A 4 -23.21 0.21 10.07
C ASP A 4 -22.29 0.48 11.25
N GLY A 5 -21.34 1.41 11.06
CA GLY A 5 -20.50 1.94 12.13
C GLY A 5 -21.24 3.04 12.88
N ALA A 6 -21.19 3.02 14.21
CA ALA A 6 -21.85 4.00 15.07
C ALA A 6 -21.46 5.44 14.71
N ASN A 7 -22.46 6.29 14.48
CA ASN A 7 -22.29 7.71 14.18
C ASN A 7 -21.65 8.42 15.39
N ILE A 8 -20.49 9.06 15.17
CA ILE A 8 -19.67 9.75 16.18
C ILE A 8 -20.48 10.72 17.06
N LYS A 9 -21.56 11.30 16.53
CA LYS A 9 -22.42 12.24 17.27
C LYS A 9 -23.27 11.57 18.36
N HIS A 10 -23.52 10.26 18.26
CA HIS A 10 -24.32 9.50 19.24
C HIS A 10 -23.47 9.01 20.43
N GLN A 11 -22.14 8.95 20.26
CA GLN A 11 -21.21 8.39 21.24
C GLN A 11 -20.90 9.38 22.37
N THR A 12 -20.91 10.68 22.10
CA THR A 12 -20.67 11.73 23.10
C THR A 12 -21.79 11.85 24.15
N LYS A 13 -23.02 11.42 23.84
CA LYS A 13 -24.13 11.42 24.80
C LYS A 13 -24.05 10.26 25.80
N LEU A 14 -23.45 9.13 25.40
CA LEU A 14 -23.34 7.91 26.22
C LEU A 14 -22.12 7.90 27.15
N ALA A 15 -21.07 8.65 26.81
CA ALA A 15 -19.84 8.71 27.61
C ALA A 15 -20.03 9.34 29.00
N ASN A 16 -21.11 10.10 29.21
CA ASN A 16 -21.37 10.81 30.47
C ASN A 16 -22.27 10.03 31.45
N THR A 17 -22.76 8.84 31.08
CA THR A 17 -23.57 8.01 32.00
C THR A 17 -22.95 6.63 32.06
N SER A 18 -22.33 6.35 33.21
CA SER A 18 -21.93 5.03 33.73
C SER A 18 -21.67 3.95 32.67
N THR A 19 -20.39 3.65 32.42
CA THR A 19 -19.94 2.51 31.61
C THR A 19 -20.80 1.29 31.92
N THR A 20 -21.71 0.97 31.00
CA THR A 20 -22.72 -0.07 31.21
C THR A 20 -21.98 -1.38 31.46
N THR A 21 -22.44 -2.18 32.42
CA THR A 21 -21.85 -3.51 32.73
C THR A 21 -21.71 -4.37 31.47
N ALA A 22 -22.62 -4.21 30.49
CA ALA A 22 -22.53 -4.78 29.16
C ALA A 22 -21.29 -4.34 28.35
N ALA A 23 -20.90 -3.07 28.41
CA ALA A 23 -19.72 -2.57 27.73
C ALA A 23 -18.43 -3.14 28.35
N LEU A 24 -18.39 -3.31 29.67
CA LEU A 24 -17.27 -3.94 30.36
C LEU A 24 -17.16 -5.43 30.04
N THR A 25 -18.26 -6.17 30.06
CA THR A 25 -18.24 -7.61 29.72
C THR A 25 -17.86 -7.84 28.26
N VAL A 26 -18.37 -7.02 27.33
CA VAL A 26 -17.95 -7.08 25.91
C VAL A 26 -16.46 -6.74 25.77
N SER A 27 -15.97 -5.71 26.48
CA SER A 27 -14.54 -5.35 26.45
C SER A 27 -13.65 -6.48 26.99
N GLN A 28 -14.06 -7.13 28.09
CA GLN A 28 -13.36 -8.28 28.65
C GLN A 28 -13.37 -9.49 27.71
N LEU A 29 -14.51 -9.76 27.04
CA LEU A 29 -14.61 -10.83 26.05
C LEU A 29 -13.71 -10.58 24.84
N LEU A 30 -13.61 -9.34 24.37
CA LEU A 30 -12.72 -8.95 23.27
C LEU A 30 -11.25 -9.16 23.65
N VAL A 31 -10.85 -8.75 24.86
CA VAL A 31 -9.48 -8.97 25.37
C VAL A 31 -9.18 -10.47 25.53
N PHE A 32 -10.12 -11.25 26.06
CA PHE A 32 -9.96 -12.69 26.23
C PHE A 32 -9.85 -13.43 24.88
N ASN A 33 -10.72 -13.12 23.93
CA ASN A 33 -10.68 -13.73 22.59
C ASN A 33 -9.45 -13.29 21.78
N ARG A 34 -8.92 -12.09 22.03
CA ARG A 34 -7.67 -11.63 21.42
C ARG A 34 -6.48 -12.53 21.76
N VAL A 35 -6.44 -13.09 22.97
CA VAL A 35 -5.37 -14.01 23.40
C VAL A 35 -5.55 -15.40 22.78
N LYS A 36 -6.79 -15.89 22.59
CA LYS A 36 -7.06 -17.16 21.91
C LYS A 36 -6.64 -17.15 20.42
N HIS A 37 -6.57 -15.96 19.82
CA HIS A 37 -6.01 -15.75 18.47
C HIS A 37 -4.58 -15.20 18.47
N ALA A 38 -3.87 -15.25 19.60
CA ALA A 38 -2.44 -14.96 19.63
C ALA A 38 -1.68 -16.09 18.91
N ARG A 39 -1.64 -15.96 17.58
CA ARG A 39 -0.67 -16.51 16.65
C ARG A 39 -0.50 -18.04 16.75
N SER A 40 -1.10 -18.74 15.78
CA SER A 40 -0.39 -19.90 15.23
C SER A 40 1.05 -19.47 15.00
N VAL A 41 1.98 -20.19 15.62
CA VAL A 41 3.43 -19.95 15.62
C VAL A 41 4.02 -19.97 14.19
N GLU A 42 3.19 -20.29 13.19
CA GLU A 42 3.55 -20.52 11.80
C GLU A 42 3.15 -19.39 10.83
N SER A 43 2.88 -18.17 11.32
CA SER A 43 2.78 -16.99 10.43
C SER A 43 3.90 -15.98 10.71
N THR A 44 5.11 -16.30 10.28
CA THR A 44 6.26 -15.38 10.13
C THR A 44 6.03 -14.31 9.05
N LEU A 45 4.80 -14.13 8.56
CA LEU A 45 4.44 -13.04 7.67
C LEU A 45 4.07 -11.80 8.49
N VAL A 46 5.10 -11.19 9.09
CA VAL A 46 5.02 -9.79 9.53
C VAL A 46 4.74 -8.97 8.26
N ARG A 47 3.47 -8.62 8.01
CA ARG A 47 3.05 -7.82 6.84
C ARG A 47 3.72 -6.43 6.79
N HIS A 48 4.30 -5.98 7.91
CA HIS A 48 5.05 -4.73 8.02
C HIS A 48 6.45 -4.99 8.60
N ASN A 49 7.41 -5.32 7.74
CA ASN A 49 8.81 -5.19 8.14
C ASN A 49 9.11 -3.68 8.27
N ARG A 50 9.63 -3.25 9.42
CA ARG A 50 9.99 -1.84 9.67
C ARG A 50 11.15 -1.35 8.78
N GLU A 51 11.94 -2.29 8.25
CA GLU A 51 12.98 -2.04 7.24
C GLU A 51 12.41 -1.93 5.82
N ARG A 52 11.15 -2.36 5.61
CA ARG A 52 10.48 -2.25 4.31
C ARG A 52 9.59 -1.02 4.30
N GLU A 53 9.69 -0.26 3.23
CA GLU A 53 8.85 0.92 3.03
C GLU A 53 7.38 0.55 3.05
N THR A 54 6.57 1.44 3.62
CA THR A 54 5.12 1.27 3.63
C THR A 54 4.61 1.24 2.19
N PRO A 55 3.77 0.25 1.81
CA PRO A 55 3.39 0.03 0.42
C PRO A 55 2.62 1.21 -0.19
N LEU A 56 1.96 2.02 0.64
CA LEU A 56 1.11 3.13 0.19
C LEU A 56 1.92 4.32 -0.37
N PRO A 57 2.87 4.94 0.36
CA PRO A 57 3.74 5.98 -0.19
C PRO A 57 4.46 5.57 -1.47
N LEU A 58 4.99 4.34 -1.55
CA LEU A 58 5.69 3.84 -2.72
C LEU A 58 4.76 3.75 -3.94
N TYR A 59 3.57 3.16 -3.75
CA TYR A 59 2.56 3.06 -4.79
C TYR A 59 2.06 4.43 -5.25
N LEU A 60 1.90 5.38 -4.32
CA LEU A 60 1.49 6.74 -4.65
C LEU A 60 2.52 7.42 -5.55
N SER A 61 3.81 7.36 -5.19
CA SER A 61 4.90 7.88 -6.05
C SER A 61 4.94 7.20 -7.42
N LEU A 62 4.78 5.86 -7.49
CA LEU A 62 4.74 5.12 -8.76
C LEU A 62 3.58 5.57 -9.64
N LYS A 63 2.36 5.68 -9.08
CA LYS A 63 1.16 6.05 -9.83
C LYS A 63 1.25 7.48 -10.37
N ILE A 64 1.72 8.40 -9.54
CA ILE A 64 1.91 9.80 -9.92
C ILE A 64 3.00 9.93 -10.98
N HIS A 65 4.11 9.21 -10.82
CA HIS A 65 5.18 9.20 -11.82
C HIS A 65 4.72 8.61 -13.16
N ALA A 66 3.92 7.54 -13.13
CA ALA A 66 3.39 6.90 -14.33
C ALA A 66 2.53 7.86 -15.17
N VAL A 67 1.74 8.72 -14.50
CA VAL A 67 0.84 9.68 -15.18
C VAL A 67 1.56 10.97 -15.57
N THR A 68 2.38 11.53 -14.69
CA THR A 68 2.94 12.88 -14.88
C THR A 68 4.36 12.89 -15.44
N ARG A 69 5.14 11.84 -15.15
CA ARG A 69 6.60 11.76 -15.38
C ARG A 69 7.41 12.96 -14.88
N SER A 70 6.85 13.73 -13.95
CA SER A 70 7.47 14.93 -13.42
C SER A 70 8.23 14.60 -12.14
N ARG A 71 9.55 14.78 -12.15
CA ARG A 71 10.40 14.67 -10.96
C ARG A 71 10.04 15.74 -9.92
N GLY A 72 9.89 16.99 -10.35
CA GLY A 72 9.63 18.11 -9.43
C GLY A 72 8.33 17.94 -8.63
N LEU A 73 7.31 17.34 -9.22
CA LEU A 73 6.04 17.06 -8.52
C LEU A 73 6.20 15.95 -7.46
N ILE A 74 7.10 15.00 -7.67
CA ILE A 74 7.40 13.96 -6.67
C ILE A 74 8.22 14.54 -5.54
N ASP A 75 9.17 15.42 -5.84
CA ASP A 75 10.00 16.09 -4.84
C ASP A 75 9.16 17.01 -3.93
N THR A 76 8.14 17.70 -4.46
CA THR A 76 7.19 18.49 -3.65
C THR A 76 6.27 17.61 -2.79
N LEU A 77 5.80 16.47 -3.30
CA LEU A 77 5.00 15.54 -2.50
C LEU A 77 5.82 14.81 -1.43
N PHE A 78 7.10 14.58 -1.71
CA PHE A 78 8.05 14.04 -0.74
C PHE A 78 8.31 15.02 0.40
N SER A 79 8.51 16.31 0.10
CA SER A 79 8.69 17.34 1.15
C SER A 79 7.45 17.51 2.03
N LEU A 80 6.26 17.20 1.51
CA LEU A 80 5.00 17.14 2.26
C LEU A 80 4.79 15.82 3.02
N GLY A 81 5.71 14.84 2.89
CA GLY A 81 5.63 13.54 3.55
C GLY A 81 4.58 12.58 2.96
N MET A 82 4.09 12.86 1.75
CA MET A 82 3.00 12.10 1.12
C MET A 82 3.51 10.86 0.36
N CYS A 83 4.71 10.93 -0.22
CA CYS A 83 5.29 9.86 -1.03
C CYS A 83 6.76 9.60 -0.68
N VAL A 84 7.38 8.66 -1.39
CA VAL A 84 8.81 8.34 -1.28
C VAL A 84 9.63 9.28 -2.20
N SER A 85 10.93 9.43 -1.92
CA SER A 85 11.82 10.27 -2.73
C SER A 85 11.95 9.73 -4.16
N TYR A 86 12.22 10.63 -5.11
CA TYR A 86 12.35 10.27 -6.51
C TYR A 86 13.50 9.29 -6.78
N ASP A 87 14.66 9.48 -6.14
CA ASP A 87 15.81 8.59 -6.31
C ASP A 87 15.50 7.17 -5.83
N ARG A 88 14.71 7.06 -4.76
CA ARG A 88 14.28 5.77 -4.23
C ARG A 88 13.20 5.11 -5.09
N LEU A 89 12.31 5.90 -5.70
CA LEU A 89 11.34 5.40 -6.69
C LEU A 89 12.03 4.76 -7.91
N LEU A 90 13.16 5.32 -8.35
CA LEU A 90 13.88 4.82 -9.52
C LEU A 90 14.42 3.40 -9.34
N GLN A 91 14.85 3.03 -8.12
CA GLN A 91 15.42 1.72 -7.82
C GLN A 91 14.46 0.56 -8.16
N PRO A 92 13.25 0.45 -7.57
CA PRO A 92 12.34 -0.63 -7.89
C PRO A 92 11.86 -0.59 -9.36
N THR A 93 11.75 0.59 -9.98
CA THR A 93 11.41 0.66 -11.41
C THR A 93 12.52 0.09 -12.30
N ALA A 94 13.79 0.37 -11.96
CA ALA A 94 14.94 -0.18 -12.66
C ALA A 94 15.06 -1.69 -12.42
N ASP A 95 14.85 -2.16 -11.18
CA ASP A 95 14.88 -3.57 -10.84
C ASP A 95 13.82 -4.37 -11.63
N ILE A 96 12.60 -3.82 -11.74
CA ILE A 96 11.54 -4.42 -12.55
C ILE A 96 11.94 -4.47 -14.02
N ALA A 97 12.44 -3.35 -14.57
CA ALA A 97 12.87 -3.28 -15.97
C ALA A 97 14.00 -4.27 -16.26
N ASN A 98 15.00 -4.34 -15.39
CA ASN A 98 16.13 -5.26 -15.48
C ASN A 98 15.67 -6.72 -15.38
N GLY A 99 14.74 -7.02 -14.48
CA GLY A 99 14.13 -8.36 -14.36
C GLY A 99 13.38 -8.78 -15.62
N VAL A 100 12.67 -7.85 -16.27
CA VAL A 100 12.02 -8.09 -17.57
C VAL A 100 13.06 -8.36 -18.66
N CYS A 101 14.12 -7.54 -18.76
CA CYS A 101 15.21 -7.74 -19.72
C CYS A 101 15.95 -9.07 -19.51
N GLN A 102 16.19 -9.46 -18.26
CA GLN A 102 16.85 -10.73 -17.92
C GLN A 102 15.99 -11.92 -18.35
N ARG A 103 14.68 -11.89 -18.03
CA ARG A 103 13.74 -12.93 -18.47
C ARG A 103 13.65 -13.00 -20.00
N PHE A 104 13.63 -11.85 -20.66
CA PHE A 104 13.66 -11.78 -22.12
C PHE A 104 14.89 -12.49 -22.72
N ASN A 105 16.08 -12.21 -22.19
CA ASN A 105 17.32 -12.85 -22.65
C ASN A 105 17.33 -14.36 -22.44
N MET A 106 16.68 -14.85 -21.37
CA MET A 106 16.60 -16.27 -21.06
C MET A 106 15.57 -17.01 -21.92
N GLU A 107 14.42 -16.39 -22.17
CA GLU A 107 13.25 -17.06 -22.76
C GLU A 107 13.19 -16.88 -24.29
N LYS A 108 13.96 -15.95 -24.88
CA LYS A 108 13.90 -15.57 -26.32
C LYS A 108 12.48 -15.30 -26.83
N SER A 109 11.54 -14.98 -25.94
CA SER A 109 10.13 -14.80 -26.25
C SER A 109 9.86 -13.37 -26.73
N CYS A 110 9.03 -13.27 -27.75
CA CYS A 110 8.84 -12.12 -28.64
C CYS A 110 8.50 -10.83 -27.89
N LEU A 111 9.15 -9.72 -28.28
CA LEU A 111 8.74 -8.37 -27.90
C LEU A 111 7.29 -8.11 -28.35
N PRO A 112 6.44 -7.40 -27.56
CA PRO A 112 5.35 -6.65 -28.17
C PRO A 112 5.98 -5.70 -29.20
N THR A 113 5.57 -5.83 -30.45
CA THR A 113 6.14 -5.18 -31.65
C THR A 113 6.33 -3.67 -31.54
N GLN A 114 5.65 -3.01 -30.60
CA GLN A 114 5.75 -1.59 -30.30
C GLN A 114 7.09 -1.17 -29.69
N ALA A 115 7.83 -2.07 -29.03
CA ALA A 115 9.14 -1.75 -28.46
C ALA A 115 10.30 -1.89 -29.47
N ALA A 116 10.07 -2.53 -30.62
CA ALA A 116 11.11 -2.76 -31.64
C ALA A 116 11.26 -1.61 -32.65
N GLN A 117 10.28 -0.70 -32.74
CA GLN A 117 10.24 0.35 -33.78
C GLN A 117 10.63 1.75 -33.29
N GLY A 118 11.10 1.91 -32.05
CA GLY A 118 11.53 3.22 -31.53
C GLY A 118 10.40 4.26 -31.34
N THR A 119 9.15 3.89 -31.61
CA THR A 119 7.95 4.70 -31.41
C THR A 119 7.13 4.15 -30.25
N VAL A 120 7.50 4.57 -29.03
CA VAL A 120 6.63 4.40 -27.86
C VAL A 120 5.49 5.42 -27.97
N HIS A 121 4.51 5.15 -28.83
CA HIS A 121 3.20 5.77 -28.73
C HIS A 121 2.43 5.03 -27.64
N TYR A 122 2.28 5.71 -26.51
CA TYR A 122 1.63 5.23 -25.30
C TYR A 122 0.24 4.67 -25.57
N TRP A 123 -0.07 3.61 -24.83
CA TRP A 123 -1.39 3.07 -24.58
C TRP A 123 -2.35 4.19 -24.13
N GLY A 124 -2.99 4.84 -25.09
CA GLY A 124 -4.28 5.49 -24.91
C GLY A 124 -5.35 4.42 -25.05
N CYS A 125 -5.86 3.93 -23.92
CA CYS A 125 -7.18 3.32 -23.91
C CYS A 125 -8.20 4.44 -24.11
N ARG A 126 -8.82 4.46 -25.30
CA ARG A 126 -10.11 5.09 -25.53
C ARG A 126 -11.16 4.00 -25.53
#